data_AF-A0A9W4FDW9-F1
#
_entry.id   AF-A0A9W4FDW9-F1
#
_cell.length_a   1.000
_cell.length_b   1.000
_cell.length_c   1.000
_cell.angle_alpha   90.00
_cell.angle_beta   90.00
_cell.angle_gamma   90.00
#
_symmetry.space_group_name_H-M   'P 1'
#
loop_
_entity.id
_entity.type
_entity.pdbx_description
1 polymer ?
#
loop_
_entity_poly.entity_id
_entity_poly.type
_entity_poly.pdbx_seq_one_letter_code
_entity_poly.pdbx_strand_id
1 'polypeptide(L)'
;MTYELASQQVSWADVHAFVLPKLKLVGDWPMLGSPAWCGLDDRDRVKWASVLDAAQHWALRLEHGQIVSCEASHDVSSAGDWLKVARDVRRGADYFAARPWMKRGANR
;
A
#
# COMPACT_ATOMS: atom_id res chain seq x y z
N MET A 1 2.32 19.62 -2.44
CA MET A 1 2.99 18.54 -3.18
C MET A 1 1.90 17.59 -3.68
N THR A 2 1.40 17.82 -4.90
CA THR A 2 0.29 17.09 -5.51
C THR A 2 0.75 15.69 -5.95
N TYR A 3 0.56 14.70 -5.08
CA TYR A 3 0.97 13.30 -5.27
C TYR A 3 -0.12 12.39 -5.88
N GLU A 4 -1.35 12.89 -6.05
CA GLU A 4 -2.51 12.02 -6.27
C GLU A 4 -2.58 11.27 -7.61
N LEU A 5 -1.77 11.64 -8.60
CA LEU A 5 -1.79 10.99 -9.94
C LEU A 5 -0.54 10.14 -10.23
N ALA A 6 0.45 10.10 -9.34
CA ALA A 6 1.65 9.30 -9.52
C ALA A 6 1.45 7.86 -9.01
N SER A 7 2.19 6.91 -9.57
CA SER A 7 2.18 5.52 -9.09
C SER A 7 2.53 5.47 -7.59
N GLN A 8 1.74 4.70 -6.83
CA GLN A 8 1.97 4.45 -5.41
C GLN A 8 2.84 3.21 -5.15
N GLN A 9 3.37 2.59 -6.20
CA GLN A 9 4.20 1.39 -6.08
C GLN A 9 5.43 1.65 -5.22
N VAL A 10 5.69 0.73 -4.29
CA VAL A 10 6.91 0.71 -3.48
C VAL A 10 7.83 -0.40 -4.00
N SER A 11 9.10 -0.07 -4.23
CA SER A 11 10.13 -1.03 -4.63
C SER A 11 11.04 -1.32 -3.45
N TRP A 12 10.91 -2.50 -2.85
CA TRP A 12 11.79 -2.92 -1.77
C TRP A 12 13.22 -3.13 -2.27
N ALA A 13 13.38 -3.72 -3.46
CA ALA A 13 14.70 -4.01 -4.02
C ALA A 13 15.57 -2.75 -4.16
N ASP A 14 14.98 -1.65 -4.64
CA ASP A 14 15.70 -0.37 -4.78
C ASP A 14 16.06 0.23 -3.42
N VAL A 15 15.14 0.16 -2.45
CA VAL A 15 15.40 0.60 -1.06
C VAL A 15 16.51 -0.23 -0.44
N HIS A 16 16.47 -1.55 -0.60
CA HIS A 16 17.49 -2.45 -0.07
C HIS A 16 18.86 -2.17 -0.70
N ALA A 17 18.92 -1.98 -2.02
CA ALA A 17 20.16 -1.62 -2.72
C ALA A 17 20.73 -0.27 -2.22
N PHE A 18 19.87 0.70 -1.91
CA PHE A 18 20.28 1.97 -1.31
C PHE A 18 20.78 1.82 0.13
N VAL A 19 20.11 1.00 0.96
CA VAL A 19 20.40 0.86 2.40
C VAL A 19 21.62 -0.02 2.66
N LEU A 20 21.75 -1.15 1.94
CA LEU A 20 22.79 -2.16 2.15
C LEU A 20 24.23 -1.61 2.29
N PRO A 21 24.74 -0.73 1.41
CA PRO A 21 26.11 -0.22 1.57
C PRO A 21 26.29 0.62 2.84
N LYS A 22 25.25 1.32 3.30
CA LYS A 22 25.30 2.13 4.53
C LYS A 22 25.36 1.24 5.77
N LEU A 23 24.57 0.17 5.78
CA LEU A 23 24.59 -0.82 6.85
C LEU A 23 25.94 -1.54 6.93
N LYS A 24 26.51 -1.95 5.79
CA LYS A 24 27.84 -2.57 5.73
C LYS A 24 28.96 -1.69 6.30
N LEU A 25 28.85 -0.37 6.15
CA LEU A 25 29.84 0.57 6.71
C LEU A 25 29.80 0.67 8.24
N VAL A 26 28.64 0.37 8.84
CA VAL A 26 28.45 0.44 10.30
C VAL A 26 28.76 -0.91 10.96
N GLY A 27 28.47 -2.02 10.27
CA GLY A 27 28.70 -3.36 10.78
C GLY A 27 27.54 -3.82 11.66
N ASP A 28 27.58 -3.47 12.95
CA ASP A 28 26.56 -3.87 13.93
C ASP A 28 25.81 -2.65 14.49
N TRP A 29 24.53 -2.85 14.79
CA TRP A 29 23.66 -1.82 15.37
C TRP A 29 22.64 -2.45 16.33
N PRO A 30 22.17 -1.71 17.35
CA PRO A 30 21.14 -2.20 18.25
C PRO A 30 19.77 -2.23 17.56
N MET A 31 18.83 -2.99 18.13
CA MET A 31 17.43 -2.98 17.70
C MET A 31 16.84 -1.56 17.79
N LEU A 32 16.13 -1.12 16.75
CA LEU A 32 15.45 0.17 16.73
C LEU A 32 14.52 0.32 17.94
N GLY A 33 14.63 1.45 18.66
CA GLY A 33 13.79 1.75 19.84
C GLY A 33 14.17 0.98 21.11
N SER A 34 15.19 0.13 21.08
CA SER A 34 15.73 -0.49 22.30
C SER A 34 16.36 0.57 23.22
N PRO A 35 16.52 0.30 24.54
CA PRO A 35 17.20 1.22 25.45
C PRO A 35 18.62 1.60 24.98
N ALA A 36 19.35 0.64 24.40
CA ALA A 36 20.67 0.88 23.82
C ALA A 36 20.59 1.89 22.65
N TRP A 37 19.59 1.78 21.78
CA TRP A 37 19.35 2.72 20.70
C TRP A 37 18.94 4.12 21.20
N CYS A 38 18.08 4.18 22.22
CA CYS A 38 17.63 5.45 22.81
C CYS A 38 18.78 6.23 23.45
N GLY A 39 19.81 5.54 23.94
CA GLY A 39 21.01 6.16 24.51
C GLY A 39 22.01 6.69 23.49
N LEU A 40 21.85 6.42 22.19
CA LEU A 40 22.74 6.92 21.14
C LEU A 40 22.46 8.38 20.80
N ASP A 41 23.50 9.11 20.39
CA ASP A 41 23.38 10.48 19.87
C ASP A 41 22.65 10.50 18.52
N ASP A 42 21.89 11.57 18.25
CA ASP A 42 21.11 11.69 17.01
C ASP A 42 21.97 11.83 15.74
N ARG A 43 23.24 12.20 15.88
CA ARG A 43 24.21 12.25 14.78
C ARG A 43 25.02 10.95 14.66
N ASP A 44 24.83 9.99 15.55
CA ASP A 44 25.53 8.71 15.49
C ASP A 44 25.03 7.88 14.29
N ARG A 45 25.99 7.48 13.43
CA ARG A 45 25.72 6.62 12.27
C ARG A 45 25.16 5.26 12.67
N VAL A 46 25.50 4.74 13.85
CA VAL A 46 24.94 3.50 14.41
C VAL A 46 23.45 3.65 14.67
N LYS A 47 23.02 4.80 15.21
CA LYS A 47 21.60 5.09 15.46
C LYS A 47 20.80 5.12 14.16
N TRP A 48 21.38 5.73 13.13
CA TRP A 48 20.80 5.78 11.78
C TRP A 48 20.80 4.42 11.07
N ALA A 49 21.77 3.54 11.32
CA ALA A 49 21.77 2.20 10.76
C ALA A 49 20.52 1.41 11.19
N SER A 50 20.16 1.44 12.48
CA SER A 50 18.92 0.82 12.96
C SER A 50 17.67 1.40 12.30
N VAL A 51 17.65 2.71 12.02
CA VAL A 51 16.53 3.38 11.34
C VAL A 51 16.44 2.94 9.89
N LEU A 52 17.57 2.89 9.17
CA LEU A 52 17.61 2.46 7.76
C LEU A 52 17.23 1.00 7.61
N ASP A 53 17.69 0.14 8.51
CA ASP A 53 17.32 -1.27 8.56
C ASP A 53 15.82 -1.45 8.82
N ALA A 54 15.23 -0.71 9.75
CA ALA A 54 13.79 -0.72 9.96
C ALA A 54 13.01 -0.18 8.74
N ALA A 55 13.51 0.88 8.10
CA ALA A 55 12.87 1.48 6.94
C ALA A 55 12.82 0.52 5.73
N GLN A 56 13.87 -0.26 5.46
CA GLN A 56 13.83 -1.27 4.40
C GLN A 56 12.82 -2.38 4.70
N HIS A 57 12.67 -2.80 5.96
CA HIS A 57 11.67 -3.80 6.34
C HIS A 57 10.24 -3.25 6.22
N TRP A 58 10.03 -1.96 6.49
CA TRP A 58 8.75 -1.31 6.23
C TRP A 58 8.43 -1.26 4.72
N ALA A 59 9.42 -0.92 3.87
CA ALA A 59 9.24 -0.96 2.42
C ALA A 59 8.89 -2.36 1.92
N LEU A 60 9.53 -3.41 2.45
CA LEU A 60 9.20 -4.81 2.16
C LEU A 60 7.74 -5.12 2.50
N ARG A 61 7.27 -4.67 3.67
CA ARG A 61 5.89 -4.88 4.11
C ARG A 61 4.89 -4.20 3.17
N LEU A 62 5.19 -2.98 2.73
CA LEU A 62 4.34 -2.24 1.80
C LEU A 62 4.26 -2.92 0.44
N GLU A 63 5.40 -3.27 -0.16
CA GLU A 63 5.45 -3.97 -1.45
C GLU A 63 4.69 -5.31 -1.37
N HIS A 64 4.90 -6.10 -0.32
CA HIS A 64 4.17 -7.34 -0.11
C HIS A 64 2.65 -7.12 0.02
N GLY A 65 2.23 -6.07 0.74
CA GLY A 65 0.82 -5.70 0.84
C GLY A 65 0.21 -5.31 -0.52
N GLN A 66 0.98 -4.66 -1.38
CA GLN A 66 0.57 -4.30 -2.74
C GLN A 66 0.43 -5.55 -3.62
N ILE A 67 1.38 -6.49 -3.54
CA ILE A 67 1.32 -7.77 -4.26
C ILE A 67 0.03 -8.53 -3.89
N VAL A 68 -0.22 -8.71 -2.58
CA VAL A 68 -1.43 -9.41 -2.09
C VAL A 68 -2.71 -8.71 -2.54
N SER A 69 -2.73 -7.37 -2.55
CA SER A 69 -3.91 -6.62 -3.01
C SER A 69 -4.15 -6.77 -4.52
N CYS A 70 -3.09 -6.82 -5.31
CA CYS A 70 -3.17 -7.09 -6.75
C CYS A 70 -3.67 -8.52 -7.03
N GLU A 71 -3.15 -9.52 -6.31
CA GLU A 71 -3.61 -10.91 -6.39
C GLU A 71 -5.11 -11.02 -6.04
N ALA A 72 -5.52 -10.44 -4.92
CA ALA A 72 -6.93 -10.41 -4.53
C ALA A 72 -7.81 -9.71 -5.58
N SER A 73 -7.31 -8.65 -6.21
CA SER A 73 -8.03 -7.95 -7.29
C SER A 73 -8.18 -8.83 -8.54
N HIS A 74 -7.16 -9.62 -8.89
CA HIS A 74 -7.23 -10.59 -9.97
C HIS A 74 -8.18 -11.75 -9.66
N ASP A 75 -8.18 -12.26 -8.43
CA ASP A 75 -9.09 -13.32 -7.99
C ASP A 75 -10.55 -12.86 -8.08
N VAL A 76 -10.85 -11.65 -7.58
CA VAL A 76 -12.19 -11.05 -7.75
C VAL A 76 -12.52 -10.90 -9.23
N SER A 77 -11.61 -10.35 -10.03
CA SER A 77 -11.83 -10.13 -11.46
C SER A 77 -12.07 -11.43 -12.24
N SER A 78 -11.51 -12.56 -11.79
CA SER A 78 -11.67 -13.86 -12.45
C SER A 78 -12.82 -14.71 -11.92
N ALA A 79 -13.29 -14.47 -10.69
CA ALA A 79 -14.30 -15.32 -10.03
C ALA A 79 -15.75 -15.14 -10.54
N GLY A 80 -16.06 -14.04 -11.23
CA GLY A 80 -17.43 -13.69 -11.60
C GLY A 80 -17.65 -13.47 -13.10
N ASP A 81 -18.87 -13.75 -13.57
CA ASP A 81 -19.36 -13.24 -14.86
C ASP A 81 -19.69 -11.74 -14.71
N TRP A 82 -18.66 -10.92 -14.77
CA TRP A 82 -18.78 -9.47 -14.63
C TRP A 82 -19.63 -8.83 -15.73
N LEU A 83 -19.75 -9.48 -16.90
CA LEU A 83 -20.67 -9.04 -17.96
C LEU A 83 -22.13 -9.25 -17.56
N LYS A 84 -22.46 -10.36 -16.89
CA LYS A 84 -23.79 -10.55 -16.30
C LYS A 84 -24.08 -9.51 -15.23
N VAL A 85 -23.15 -9.27 -14.30
CA VAL A 85 -23.31 -8.24 -13.27
C VAL A 85 -23.54 -6.86 -13.90
N ALA A 86 -22.75 -6.50 -14.91
CA ALA A 86 -22.90 -5.22 -15.62
C ALA A 86 -24.27 -5.10 -16.32
N ARG A 87 -24.77 -6.18 -16.93
CA ARG A 87 -26.11 -6.21 -17.53
C ARG A 87 -27.21 -6.03 -16.49
N ASP A 88 -27.11 -6.70 -15.35
CA ASP A 88 -28.11 -6.62 -14.28
C ASP A 88 -28.15 -5.21 -13.66
N VAL A 89 -26.97 -4.60 -13.41
CA VAL A 89 -26.87 -3.21 -12.94
C VAL A 89 -27.47 -2.24 -13.95
N ARG A 90 -27.14 -2.38 -15.24
CA ARG A 90 -27.70 -1.53 -16.30
C ARG A 90 -29.22 -1.68 -16.38
N ARG A 91 -29.73 -2.91 -16.35
CA ARG A 91 -31.17 -3.18 -16.38
C ARG A 91 -31.90 -2.53 -15.20
N GLY A 92 -31.31 -2.56 -14.01
CA GLY A 92 -31.83 -1.87 -12.84
C GLY A 92 -31.84 -0.35 -13.03
N ALA A 93 -30.75 0.22 -13.53
CA ALA A 93 -30.67 1.66 -13.82
C ALA A 93 -31.72 2.09 -14.85
N ASP A 94 -31.87 1.35 -15.95
CA ASP A 94 -32.85 1.60 -17.00
C ASP A 94 -34.30 1.49 -16.47
N TYR A 95 -34.57 0.51 -15.61
CA TYR A 95 -35.87 0.33 -14.97
C TYR A 95 -36.28 1.57 -14.15
N PHE A 96 -35.37 2.11 -13.34
CA PHE A 96 -35.64 3.31 -12.55
C PHE A 96 -35.58 4.61 -13.37
N ALA A 97 -34.80 4.67 -14.45
CA ALA A 97 -34.80 5.79 -15.38
C ALA A 97 -36.14 5.91 -16.11
N ALA A 98 -36.72 4.78 -16.52
CA ALA A 98 -38.05 4.72 -17.12
C ALA A 98 -39.18 4.99 -16.12
N ARG A 99 -38.94 4.82 -14.82
CA ARG A 99 -39.95 4.97 -13.75
C ARG A 99 -39.42 5.78 -12.57
N PRO A 100 -39.17 7.09 -12.74
CA PRO A 100 -38.52 7.92 -11.72
C PRO A 100 -39.26 7.97 -10.38
N TRP A 101 -40.60 7.90 -10.41
CA TRP A 101 -41.47 7.93 -9.22
C TRP A 101 -41.32 6.72 -8.29
N MET A 102 -40.67 5.63 -8.74
CA MET A 102 -40.37 4.47 -7.90
C MET A 102 -39.01 4.57 -7.19
N LYS A 103 -38.18 5.59 -7.47
CA LYS A 103 -36.95 5.80 -6.69
C LYS A 103 -37.32 6.21 -5.26
N ARG A 104 -36.80 5.50 -4.26
CA ARG A 104 -36.95 5.90 -2.85
C ARG A 104 -36.36 7.30 -2.67
N GLY A 105 -37.22 8.28 -2.34
CA GLY A 105 -36.87 9.70 -2.22
C GLY A 105 -37.51 10.61 -3.28
N ALA A 106 -38.20 10.08 -4.30
CA ALA A 106 -38.89 10.89 -5.32
C ALA A 106 -40.13 11.67 -4.82
N ASN A 107 -40.39 11.65 -3.51
CA ASN A 107 -41.52 12.33 -2.87
C ASN A 107 -41.07 13.22 -1.69
N ARG A 108 -39.89 13.84 -1.79
CA ARG A 108 -39.47 14.97 -0.95
C ARG A 108 -39.19 16.19 -1.82
#